data_AF-B2C944-F1
#
_entry.id   AF-B2C944-F1
#
_cell.length_a   1.000
_cell.length_b   1.000
_cell.length_c   1.000
_cell.angle_alpha   90.00
_cell.angle_beta   90.00
_cell.angle_gamma   90.00
#
_symmetry.space_group_name_H-M   'P 1'
#
loop_
_entity.id
_entity.type
_entity.pdbx_description
1 polymer ?
#
loop_
_entity_poly.entity_id
_entity_poly.type
_entity_poly.pdbx_seq_one_letter_code
_entity_poly.pdbx_strand_id
1 'polypeptide(L)'
;LTNLGLYSILVLTLIVLLHYMWNNNNKLVPSKGSIVLESIFTTINTMVKEQLGKELYLPFIYSLFIFILIANLVGNVPYSYTITS
;
A
#
# COMPACT_ATOMS: atom_id res chain seq x y z
N LEU A 1 -2.85 19.16 -15.39
CA LEU A 1 -3.00 18.17 -14.30
C LEU A 1 -4.48 18.12 -13.94
N THR A 2 -5.16 16.99 -14.18
CA THR A 2 -6.59 16.83 -13.85
C THR A 2 -6.75 16.45 -12.37
N ASN A 3 -7.96 16.54 -11.81
CA ASN A 3 -8.24 16.10 -10.43
C ASN A 3 -7.77 14.65 -10.22
N LEU A 4 -8.11 13.75 -11.14
CA LEU A 4 -7.63 12.37 -11.14
C LEU A 4 -6.10 12.28 -11.13
N GLY A 5 -5.41 13.07 -11.97
CA GLY A 5 -3.95 13.09 -12.02
C GLY A 5 -3.30 13.67 -10.76
N LEU A 6 -3.92 14.67 -10.13
CA LEU A 6 -3.40 15.27 -8.89
C LEU A 6 -3.53 14.31 -7.71
N TYR A 7 -4.70 13.68 -7.56
CA TYR A 7 -4.95 12.73 -6.47
C TYR A 7 -4.17 11.42 -6.64
N SER A 8 -3.96 10.94 -7.87
CA SER A 8 -3.12 9.76 -8.10
C SER A 8 -1.65 10.00 -7.73
N ILE A 9 -1.10 11.19 -8.06
CA ILE A 9 0.23 11.59 -7.62
C ILE A 9 0.26 11.71 -6.09
N LEU A 10 -0.74 12.31 -5.46
CA LEU A 10 -0.84 12.42 -4.01
C LEU A 10 -0.80 11.04 -3.35
N VAL A 11 -1.64 10.10 -3.79
CA VAL A 11 -1.67 8.72 -3.26
C VAL A 11 -0.31 8.03 -3.45
N LEU A 12 0.30 8.16 -4.62
CA LEU A 12 1.59 7.54 -4.89
C LEU A 12 2.70 8.12 -4.00
N THR A 13 2.73 9.44 -3.81
CA THR A 13 3.68 10.09 -2.89
C THR A 13 3.46 9.64 -1.45
N LEU A 14 2.20 9.48 -1.01
CA LEU A 14 1.87 9.03 0.33
C LEU A 14 2.33 7.59 0.56
N ILE A 15 2.12 6.69 -0.41
CA ILE A 15 2.60 5.30 -0.35
C ILE A 15 4.13 5.26 -0.18
N VAL A 16 4.87 6.01 -0.99
CA VAL A 16 6.34 6.05 -0.92
C VAL A 16 6.80 6.59 0.43
N LEU A 17 6.16 7.66 0.91
CA LEU A 17 6.51 8.30 2.18
C LEU A 17 6.24 7.37 3.38
N LEU A 18 5.11 6.65 3.38
CA LEU A 18 4.80 5.65 4.41
C LEU A 18 5.84 4.52 4.43
N HIS A 19 6.22 3.98 3.28
CA HIS A 19 7.23 2.92 3.20
C HIS A 19 8.60 3.40 3.67
N TYR A 20 8.96 4.65 3.35
CA TYR A 20 10.22 5.25 3.81
C TYR A 20 10.22 5.47 5.33
N MET A 21 9.14 6.00 5.89
CA MET A 21 9.04 6.29 7.33
C MET A 21 8.95 5.04 8.20
N TRP A 22 8.25 4.00 7.74
CA TRP A 22 8.07 2.76 8.50
C TRP A 22 9.14 1.71 8.23
N ASN A 23 10.11 2.01 7.36
CA ASN A 23 11.28 1.16 7.19
C ASN A 23 12.08 1.09 8.49
N ASN A 24 12.41 -0.13 8.93
CA ASN A 24 13.00 -0.36 10.24
C ASN A 24 14.54 -0.31 10.27
N ASN A 25 15.21 0.37 9.33
CA ASN A 25 16.69 0.43 9.21
C ASN A 25 17.41 -0.91 9.52
N ASN A 26 16.84 -2.05 9.11
CA ASN A 26 17.32 -3.41 9.39
C ASN A 26 17.57 -3.72 10.88
N LYS A 27 16.89 -3.05 11.81
CA LYS A 27 16.92 -3.39 13.23
C LYS A 27 16.18 -4.70 13.47
N LEU A 28 16.73 -5.53 14.35
CA LEU A 28 16.14 -6.81 14.76
C LEU A 28 14.79 -6.65 15.47
N VAL A 29 14.61 -5.55 16.22
CA VAL A 29 13.34 -5.26 16.90
C VAL A 29 12.46 -4.43 15.96
N PRO A 30 11.28 -4.93 15.55
CA PRO A 30 10.39 -4.20 14.65
C PRO A 30 9.81 -2.97 15.33
N SER A 31 9.82 -1.83 14.63
CA SER A 31 9.12 -0.63 15.06
C SER A 31 7.60 -0.80 14.87
N LYS A 32 6.78 -0.06 15.63
CA LYS A 32 5.30 -0.16 15.56
C LYS A 32 4.76 -0.04 14.12
N GLY A 33 5.36 0.82 13.31
CA GLY A 33 4.98 1.02 11.91
C GLY A 33 5.48 -0.08 10.97
N SER A 34 6.68 -0.62 11.22
CA SER A 34 7.21 -1.77 10.48
C SER A 34 6.30 -2.99 10.62
N ILE A 35 5.71 -3.21 11.81
CA ILE A 35 4.77 -4.32 12.06
C ILE A 35 3.54 -4.21 11.13
N VAL A 36 3.05 -2.99 10.88
CA VAL A 36 1.92 -2.77 9.96
C VAL A 36 2.32 -3.17 8.53
N LEU A 37 3.49 -2.74 8.05
CA LEU A 37 3.95 -3.12 6.71
C LEU A 37 4.17 -4.64 6.57
N GLU A 38 4.76 -5.26 7.60
CA GLU A 38 5.07 -6.70 7.61
C GLU A 38 3.79 -7.55 7.68
N SER A 39 2.80 -7.14 8.48
CA SER A 39 1.51 -7.82 8.54
C SER A 39 0.75 -7.76 7.20
N ILE A 40 0.74 -6.60 6.53
CA ILE A 40 0.13 -6.46 5.20
C ILE A 40 0.85 -7.34 4.18
N PHE A 41 2.19 -7.29 4.17
CA PHE A 41 3.00 -8.14 3.29
C PHE A 41 2.72 -9.62 3.50
N THR A 42 2.70 -10.07 4.76
CA THR A 42 2.43 -11.47 5.11
C THR A 42 1.03 -11.90 4.68
N THR A 43 0.02 -11.06 4.90
CA THR A 43 -1.37 -11.33 4.50
C THR A 43 -1.49 -11.49 2.98
N ILE A 44 -0.86 -10.61 2.21
CA ILE A 44 -0.89 -10.70 0.74
C ILE A 44 -0.11 -11.91 0.26
N ASN A 45 1.05 -12.20 0.87
CA ASN A 45 1.86 -13.36 0.53
C ASN A 45 1.09 -14.67 0.75
N THR A 46 0.42 -14.82 1.91
CA THR A 46 -0.39 -16.00 2.20
C THR A 46 -1.55 -16.13 1.22
N MET A 47 -2.26 -15.05 0.91
CA MET A 47 -3.35 -15.07 -0.09
C MET A 47 -2.85 -15.47 -1.48
N VAL A 48 -1.74 -14.90 -1.94
CA VAL A 48 -1.15 -15.23 -3.26
C VAL A 48 -0.72 -16.69 -3.31
N LYS A 49 -0.10 -17.17 -2.24
CA LYS A 49 0.36 -18.56 -2.13
C LYS A 49 -0.81 -19.55 -2.12
N GLU A 50 -1.88 -19.25 -1.39
CA GLU A 50 -3.09 -20.08 -1.32
C GLU A 50 -3.83 -20.11 -2.67
N GLN A 51 -3.91 -18.98 -3.37
CA GLN A 51 -4.73 -18.88 -4.59
C GLN A 51 -3.98 -19.27 -5.88
N LEU A 52 -2.70 -18.91 -6.01
CA LEU A 52 -1.92 -19.08 -7.25
C LEU A 52 -0.83 -20.15 -7.12
N GLY A 53 -0.42 -20.50 -5.90
CA GLY A 53 0.68 -21.44 -5.64
C GLY A 53 2.07 -20.99 -6.13
N LYS A 54 2.16 -19.81 -6.76
CA LYS A 54 3.38 -19.24 -7.35
C LYS A 54 3.53 -17.78 -6.93
N GLU A 55 4.71 -17.42 -6.43
CA GLU A 55 5.01 -16.08 -5.90
C GLU A 55 5.39 -15.06 -6.99
N LEU A 56 5.43 -15.45 -8.28
CA LEU A 56 5.81 -14.57 -9.39
C LEU A 56 4.95 -13.30 -9.50
N TYR A 57 3.66 -13.40 -9.13
CA TYR A 57 2.69 -12.30 -9.21
C TYR A 57 2.58 -11.48 -7.92
N LEU A 58 3.32 -11.85 -6.87
CA LEU A 58 3.29 -11.17 -5.57
C LEU A 58 3.55 -9.66 -5.68
N PRO A 59 4.63 -9.16 -6.34
CA PRO A 59 4.89 -7.71 -6.37
C PRO A 59 3.77 -6.92 -7.07
N PHE A 60 3.16 -7.50 -8.10
CA PHE A 60 2.04 -6.89 -8.80
C PHE A 60 0.80 -6.80 -7.89
N ILE A 61 0.41 -7.91 -7.27
CA ILE A 61 -0.76 -7.98 -6.39
C ILE A 61 -0.57 -7.07 -5.16
N TYR A 62 0.64 -7.06 -4.59
CA TYR A 62 0.99 -6.17 -3.48
C TYR A 62 0.83 -4.69 -3.85
N SER A 63 1.41 -4.27 -4.99
CA SER A 63 1.32 -2.88 -5.45
C SER A 63 -0.12 -2.43 -5.69
N LEU A 64 -0.94 -3.30 -6.31
CA LEU A 64 -2.33 -3.01 -6.61
C LEU A 64 -3.17 -2.91 -5.33
N PHE A 65 -2.96 -3.83 -4.39
CA PHE A 65 -3.66 -3.81 -3.10
C PHE A 65 -3.35 -2.54 -2.30
N ILE A 66 -2.07 -2.21 -2.11
CA ILE A 66 -1.66 -1.01 -1.35
C ILE A 66 -2.18 0.26 -2.03
N PHE A 67 -2.12 0.34 -3.36
CA PHE A 67 -2.62 1.50 -4.09
C PHE A 67 -4.12 1.72 -3.88
N ILE A 68 -4.93 0.67 -4.06
CA ILE A 68 -6.39 0.76 -3.88
C ILE A 68 -6.73 1.05 -2.42
N LEU A 69 -6.05 0.41 -1.46
CA LEU A 69 -6.26 0.63 -0.03
C LEU A 69 -6.06 2.11 0.33
N ILE A 70 -4.93 2.71 -0.05
CA ILE A 70 -4.64 4.10 0.26
C ILE A 70 -5.56 5.05 -0.51
N ALA A 71 -5.85 4.78 -1.79
CA ALA A 71 -6.77 5.59 -2.58
C ALA A 71 -8.17 5.64 -1.93
N ASN A 72 -8.66 4.51 -1.43
CA ASN A 72 -9.96 4.44 -0.73
C ASN A 72 -9.93 5.17 0.62
N LEU A 73 -8.83 5.06 1.38
CA LEU A 73 -8.69 5.81 2.64
C LEU A 73 -8.65 7.32 2.41
N VAL A 74 -7.96 7.79 1.36
CA VAL A 74 -7.94 9.20 0.97
C VAL A 74 -9.31 9.66 0.46
N GLY A 75 -10.07 8.80 -0.21
CA GLY A 75 -11.44 9.08 -0.66
C GLY A 75 -12.44 9.30 0.49
N ASN A 76 -12.18 8.74 1.67
CA ASN A 76 -13.02 8.93 2.86
C ASN A 76 -12.81 10.28 3.57
N VAL A 77 -11.82 11.08 3.16
CA VAL A 77 -11.60 12.42 3.71
C VAL A 77 -12.65 13.38 3.13
N PRO A 78 -13.35 14.19 3.95
CA PRO A 78 -14.34 15.13 3.43
C PRO A 78 -13.68 16.11 2.46
N TYR A 79 -14.39 16.43 1.37
CA TYR A 79 -13.92 17.26 0.25
C TYR A 79 -12.81 16.65 -0.62
N SER A 80 -12.56 15.34 -0.51
CA SER A 80 -11.60 14.59 -1.34
C SER A 80 -12.21 14.11 -2.67
N TYR A 81 -11.37 13.88 -3.67
CA TYR A 81 -11.74 13.23 -4.93
C TYR A 81 -11.40 11.74 -4.87
N THR A 82 -12.40 10.89 -5.04
CA THR A 82 -12.23 9.44 -5.03
C THR A 82 -11.70 8.97 -6.38
N ILE A 83 -10.50 8.39 -6.41
CA ILE A 83 -9.89 7.86 -7.64
C ILE A 83 -10.61 6.59 -8.13
N THR A 84 -11.24 5.86 -7.20
CA THR A 84 -11.84 4.54 -7.42
C THR A 84 -13.33 4.58 -7.80
N SER A 85 -13.96 5.77 -7.84
CA SER A 85 -15.40 5.95 -8.14
C SER A 85 -15.64 6.84 -9.35
#